data_AF-A0A4V1MKC7-F1
#
_entry.id   AF-A0A4V1MKC7-F1
#
_cell.length_a   1.000
_cell.length_b   1.000
_cell.length_c   1.000
_cell.angle_alpha   90.00
_cell.angle_beta   90.00
_cell.angle_gamma   90.00
#
_symmetry.space_group_name_H-M   'P 1'
#
loop_
_entity.id
_entity.type
_entity.pdbx_description
1 polymer ?
#
loop_
_entity_poly.entity_id
_entity_poly.type
_entity_poly.pdbx_seq_one_letter_code
_entity_poly.pdbx_strand_id
1 'polypeptide(L)'
;MENKDQEINKLLSKIENESLPEFKIVDFWDADTTAIGIQVGSNLIYVSTFNYDKTGKYNVIIEEYDTGKIIKGEKENSYTELIEIIQNT
;
A
#
# COMPACT_ATOMS: atom_id res chain seq x y z
N MET A 1 -6.81 3.41 11.21
CA MET A 1 -7.05 4.78 10.70
C MET A 1 -8.55 5.02 10.63
N GLU A 2 -9.01 6.12 11.22
CA GLU A 2 -10.43 6.44 11.38
C GLU A 2 -11.13 6.77 10.04
N ASN A 3 -10.41 7.41 9.11
CA ASN A 3 -10.92 7.82 7.80
C ASN A 3 -10.89 6.72 6.73
N LYS A 4 -10.20 5.59 6.98
CA LYS A 4 -10.05 4.50 6.01
C LYS A 4 -11.07 3.40 6.23
N ASP A 5 -11.35 2.67 5.16
CA ASP A 5 -12.26 1.53 5.18
C ASP A 5 -11.73 0.37 6.04
N GLN A 6 -12.56 -0.65 6.22
CA GLN A 6 -12.19 -1.80 7.03
C GLN A 6 -11.06 -2.63 6.40
N GLU A 7 -10.96 -2.68 5.07
CA GLU A 7 -9.96 -3.50 4.39
C GLU A 7 -8.56 -2.91 4.47
N ILE A 8 -8.42 -1.58 4.36
CA ILE A 8 -7.18 -0.86 4.64
C ILE A 8 -6.78 -1.07 6.10
N ASN A 9 -7.72 -0.94 7.04
CA ASN A 9 -7.43 -1.17 8.45
C ASN A 9 -6.98 -2.60 8.75
N LYS A 10 -7.58 -3.61 8.11
CA LYS A 10 -7.15 -5.01 8.20
C LYS A 10 -5.78 -5.20 7.58
N LEU A 11 -5.52 -4.61 6.41
CA LEU A 11 -4.22 -4.66 5.75
C LEU A 11 -3.11 -4.12 6.66
N LEU A 12 -3.29 -2.92 7.21
CA LEU A 12 -2.32 -2.29 8.11
C LEU A 12 -2.05 -3.17 9.34
N SER A 13 -3.11 -3.69 9.97
CA SER A 13 -2.95 -4.59 11.12
C SER A 13 -2.18 -5.87 10.75
N LYS A 14 -2.36 -6.42 9.56
CA LYS A 14 -1.59 -7.58 9.11
C LYS A 14 -0.12 -7.24 8.87
N ILE A 15 0.15 -6.13 8.18
CA ILE A 15 1.51 -5.65 7.88
C ILE A 15 2.31 -5.38 9.16
N GLU A 16 1.68 -4.82 10.20
CA GLU A 16 2.33 -4.59 11.51
C GLU A 16 2.84 -5.87 12.18
N ASN A 17 2.32 -7.04 11.80
CA ASN A 17 2.76 -8.33 12.33
C ASN A 17 3.81 -9.03 11.44
N GLU A 18 4.21 -8.42 10.32
CA GLU A 18 5.20 -8.98 9.40
C GLU A 18 6.62 -8.51 9.75
N SER A 19 7.62 -9.34 9.44
CA SER A 19 9.03 -8.94 9.54
C SER A 19 9.43 -8.13 8.31
N LEU A 20 9.17 -6.82 8.36
CA LEU A 20 9.41 -5.88 7.25
C LEU A 20 10.58 -4.92 7.55
N PRO A 21 11.20 -4.33 6.52
CA PRO A 21 12.10 -3.19 6.71
C PRO A 21 11.37 -2.02 7.38
N GLU A 22 12.11 -1.02 7.86
CA GLU A 22 11.51 0.19 8.42
C GLU A 22 10.64 0.87 7.36
N PHE A 23 9.37 1.09 7.69
CA PHE A 23 8.40 1.74 6.82
C PHE A 23 7.60 2.78 7.57
N LYS A 24 6.97 3.70 6.82
CA LYS A 24 6.01 4.68 7.35
C LYS A 24 4.70 4.59 6.60
N ILE A 25 3.60 4.68 7.34
CA ILE A 25 2.29 4.86 6.73
C ILE A 25 2.10 6.33 6.38
N VAL A 26 1.76 6.60 5.13
CA VAL A 26 1.53 7.95 4.61
C VAL A 26 0.16 8.00 3.94
N ASP A 27 -0.61 9.03 4.28
CA ASP A 27 -1.94 9.26 3.71
C ASP A 27 -1.96 10.65 3.09
N PHE A 28 -1.85 10.70 1.77
CA PHE A 28 -1.85 11.94 1.01
C PHE A 28 -3.26 12.30 0.47
N TRP A 29 -4.24 11.42 0.66
CA TRP A 29 -5.58 11.56 0.10
C TRP A 29 -6.64 11.28 1.17
N ASP A 30 -6.90 12.28 2.02
CA ASP A 30 -7.85 12.18 3.14
C ASP A 30 -9.26 11.74 2.70
N ALA A 31 -9.66 12.07 1.47
CA ALA A 31 -10.96 11.74 0.90
C ALA A 31 -11.03 10.32 0.30
N ASP A 32 -9.90 9.70 -0.04
CA ASP A 32 -9.89 8.32 -0.53
C ASP A 32 -9.84 7.37 0.65
N THR A 33 -10.98 6.75 0.97
CA THR A 33 -11.04 5.84 2.11
C THR A 33 -10.48 4.45 1.81
N THR A 34 -10.18 4.15 0.55
CA THR A 34 -9.84 2.81 0.04
C THR A 34 -8.39 2.69 -0.42
N ALA A 35 -7.56 3.70 -0.18
CA ALA A 35 -6.15 3.68 -0.54
C ALA A 35 -5.26 4.19 0.61
N ILE A 36 -4.04 3.67 0.68
CA ILE A 36 -3.02 4.12 1.64
C ILE A 36 -1.63 4.03 1.02
N GLY A 37 -0.73 4.92 1.43
CA GLY A 37 0.68 4.86 1.06
C GLY A 37 1.53 4.18 2.14
N ILE A 38 2.52 3.41 1.70
CA ILE A 38 3.56 2.82 2.52
C ILE A 38 4.90 3.30 1.98
N GLN A 39 5.58 4.16 2.74
CA GLN A 39 6.91 4.65 2.40
C GLN A 39 7.97 3.66 2.91
N VAL A 40 8.85 3.22 2.02
CA VAL A 40 10.05 2.43 2.32
C VAL A 40 11.23 3.11 1.66
N GLY A 41 12.15 3.66 2.47
CA GLY A 41 13.26 4.47 1.96
C GLY A 41 12.78 5.63 1.09
N SER A 42 13.26 5.69 -0.17
CA SER A 42 12.90 6.71 -1.17
C SER A 42 11.69 6.32 -2.03
N ASN A 43 11.04 5.19 -1.75
CA ASN A 43 9.94 4.66 -2.54
C ASN A 43 8.62 4.79 -1.78
N LEU A 44 7.57 5.08 -2.53
CA LEU A 44 6.19 5.11 -2.06
C LEU A 44 5.40 4.00 -2.73
N ILE A 45 4.87 3.08 -1.94
CA ILE A 45 3.99 2.01 -2.39
C ILE A 45 2.57 2.42 -2.07
N TYR A 46 1.81 2.84 -3.08
CA TYR A 46 0.38 3.06 -2.94
C TYR A 46 -0.36 1.75 -3.06
N VAL A 47 -1.26 1.48 -2.12
CA VAL A 47 -2.07 0.27 -2.07
C VAL A 47 -3.54 0.66 -2.02
N SER A 48 -4.34 0.17 -2.96
CA SER A 48 -5.79 0.37 -3.00
C SER A 48 -6.55 -0.94 -2.82
N THR A 49 -7.58 -0.90 -1.98
CA THR A 49 -8.56 -1.96 -1.70
C THR A 49 -9.84 -1.81 -2.51
N PHE A 50 -9.97 -0.81 -3.40
CA PHE A 50 -11.22 -0.49 -4.10
C PHE A 50 -11.87 -1.69 -4.82
N ASN A 51 -11.07 -2.60 -5.38
CA ASN A 51 -11.54 -3.81 -6.06
C ASN A 51 -11.35 -5.10 -5.24
N TYR A 52 -10.84 -5.01 -4.01
CA TYR A 52 -10.45 -6.17 -3.21
C TYR A 52 -11.62 -7.13 -2.96
N ASP A 53 -12.81 -6.62 -2.67
CA ASP A 53 -14.01 -7.45 -2.46
C ASP A 53 -14.38 -8.32 -3.67
N LYS A 54 -13.98 -7.91 -4.88
CA LYS A 54 -14.27 -8.64 -6.12
C LYS A 54 -13.14 -9.58 -6.53
N THR A 55 -11.89 -9.19 -6.30
CA THR A 55 -10.71 -9.88 -6.86
C THR A 55 -9.88 -10.61 -5.81
N GLY A 56 -10.01 -10.25 -4.54
CA GLY A 56 -9.11 -10.67 -3.46
C GLY A 56 -7.69 -10.12 -3.61
N LYS A 57 -7.50 -9.05 -4.39
CA LYS A 57 -6.20 -8.45 -4.69
C LYS A 57 -6.19 -6.95 -4.47
N TYR A 58 -5.01 -6.42 -4.17
CA TYR A 58 -4.74 -5.00 -4.01
C TYR A 58 -4.24 -4.41 -5.32
N ASN A 59 -4.67 -3.21 -5.67
CA ASN A 59 -4.04 -2.45 -6.75
C ASN A 59 -2.85 -1.69 -6.18
N VAL A 60 -1.68 -1.87 -6.77
CA VAL A 60 -0.43 -1.31 -6.26
C VAL A 60 0.25 -0.47 -7.32
N ILE A 61 0.69 0.73 -6.95
CA ILE A 61 1.54 1.62 -7.73
C ILE A 61 2.79 1.90 -6.89
N ILE A 62 3.96 1.92 -7.54
CA ILE A 62 5.22 2.30 -6.88
C ILE A 62 5.75 3.56 -7.50
N GLU A 63 6.05 4.55 -6.67
CA GLU A 63 6.54 5.86 -7.06
C GLU A 63 7.82 6.20 -6.29
N GLU A 64 8.61 7.12 -6.83
CA GLU A 64 9.63 7.81 -6.03
C GLU A 64 8.93 8.80 -5.10
N TYR A 65 9.18 8.69 -3.79
CA TYR A 65 8.47 9.44 -2.75
C TYR A 65 8.57 10.96 -2.93
N ASP A 66 9.75 11.47 -3.28
CA ASP A 66 10.00 12.91 -3.34
C ASP A 66 9.46 13.58 -4.61
N THR A 67 9.32 12.83 -5.71
CA THR A 67 8.95 13.42 -7.02
C THR A 67 7.60 12.96 -7.55
N GLY A 68 7.03 11.88 -6.99
CA GLY A 68 5.83 11.23 -7.52
C GLY A 68 6.06 10.54 -8.86
N LYS A 69 7.32 10.35 -9.29
CA LYS A 69 7.61 9.65 -10.53
C LYS A 69 7.24 8.18 -10.38
N ILE A 70 6.32 7.69 -11.22
CA ILE A 70 5.94 6.29 -11.28
C ILE A 70 7.15 5.43 -11.68
N ILE A 71 7.55 4.54 -10.78
CA ILE A 71 8.57 3.50 -10.98
C ILE A 71 7.91 2.24 -11.54
N LYS A 72 6.76 1.85 -10.97
CA LYS A 72 5.92 0.76 -11.48
C LYS A 72 4.47 1.22 -11.49
N GLY A 73 3.84 1.13 -12.67
CA GLY A 73 2.43 1.44 -12.84
C GLY A 73 1.52 0.46 -12.11
N GLU A 74 0.23 0.77 -12.14
CA GLU A 74 -0.80 -0.01 -11.44
C GLU A 74 -0.77 -1.49 -11.82
N LYS A 75 -0.73 -2.34 -10.79
CA LYS A 75 -0.81 -3.80 -10.94
C LYS A 75 -1.61 -4.40 -9.78
N GLU A 76 -2.44 -5.40 -10.09
CA GLU A 76 -3.05 -6.23 -9.06
C GLU A 76 -2.02 -7.16 -8.40
N ASN A 77 -1.99 -7.18 -7.08
CA ASN A 77 -1.12 -8.03 -6.28
C ASN A 77 -1.92 -8.72 -5.18
N SER A 78 -1.65 -9.99 -4.96
CA SER A 78 -2.06 -10.71 -3.76
C SER A 78 -1.39 -10.11 -2.51
N TYR A 79 -1.86 -10.50 -1.33
CA TYR A 79 -1.21 -10.10 -0.07
C TYR A 79 0.27 -10.52 -0.04
N THR A 80 0.60 -11.75 -0.43
CA THR A 80 1.98 -12.25 -0.44
C THR A 80 2.86 -11.45 -1.39
N GLU A 81 2.39 -11.13 -2.60
CA GLU A 81 3.13 -10.29 -3.54
C GLU A 81 3.33 -8.87 -3.00
N LEU A 82 2.35 -8.30 -2.30
CA LEU A 82 2.50 -7.00 -1.64
C LEU A 82 3.59 -7.04 -0.55
N ILE A 83 3.62 -8.08 0.29
CA ILE A 83 4.66 -8.25 1.30
C ILE A 83 6.04 -8.40 0.65
N GLU A 84 6.16 -9.20 -0.42
CA GLU A 84 7.41 -9.32 -1.18
C GLU A 84 7.85 -7.99 -1.78
N ILE A 85 6.91 -7.16 -2.28
CA ILE A 85 7.22 -5.81 -2.76
C ILE A 85 7.81 -4.98 -1.63
N ILE A 86 7.15 -4.91 -0.47
CA ILE A 86 7.61 -4.10 0.67
C ILE A 86 8.98 -4.56 1.17
N GLN A 87 9.25 -5.87 1.21
CA GLN A 87 10.52 -6.42 1.67
C GLN A 87 11.71 -6.14 0.73
N ASN A 88 11.45 -6.03 -0.57
CA ASN A 88 12.50 -5.88 -1.59
C ASN A 88 12.60 -4.44 -2.14
N THR A 89 11.86 -3.50 -1.55
CA THR A 89 11.90 -2.07 -1.88
C THR A 89 12.96 -1.36 -1.05
#